data_AF-A0A929JXJ9-F1
#
_entry.id   AF-A0A929JXJ9-F1
#
_cell.length_a   1.000
_cell.length_b   1.000
_cell.length_c   1.000
_cell.angle_alpha   90.00
_cell.angle_beta   90.00
_cell.angle_gamma   90.00
#
_symmetry.space_group_name_H-M   'P 1'
#
loop_
_entity.id
_entity.type
_entity.pdbx_description
1 polymer ?
#
loop_
_entity_poly.entity_id
_entity_poly.type
_entity_poly.pdbx_seq_one_letter_code
_entity_poly.pdbx_strand_id
1 'polypeptide(L)' 'MNARAKAKISELLVILGTVLFVGGAMCHMRGALPAEHISGIGALALIFMGVGAGTTKAKQ' A
#
# COMPACT_ATOMS: atom_id res chain seq x y z
N MET A 1 13.91 -13.34 12.47
CA MET A 1 13.59 -13.00 11.06
C MET A 1 14.81 -12.35 10.44
N ASN A 2 15.32 -12.88 9.32
CA ASN A 2 16.55 -12.37 8.68
C ASN A 2 16.35 -10.94 8.13
N ALA A 3 17.36 -10.08 8.24
CA ALA A 3 17.30 -8.68 7.77
C ALA A 3 16.94 -8.57 6.27
N ARG A 4 17.39 -9.53 5.46
CA ARG A 4 17.06 -9.63 4.03
C ARG A 4 15.58 -9.92 3.78
N ALA A 5 14.98 -10.79 4.59
CA ALA A 5 13.55 -11.07 4.52
C ALA A 5 12.72 -9.86 4.96
N LYS A 6 13.14 -9.15 6.00
CA LYS A 6 12.50 -7.91 6.46
C LYS A 6 12.49 -6.82 5.37
N ALA A 7 13.61 -6.64 4.65
CA ALA A 7 13.70 -5.71 3.53
C ALA A 7 12.76 -6.09 2.38
N LYS A 8 12.73 -7.38 1.99
CA LYS A 8 11.81 -7.85 0.95
C LYS A 8 10.33 -7.72 1.32
N ILE A 9 9.99 -7.97 2.58
CA ILE A 9 8.64 -7.74 3.10
C ILE A 9 8.30 -6.24 3.02
N SER A 10 9.21 -5.34 3.42
CA SER A 10 8.98 -3.90 3.32
C SER A 10 8.69 -3.44 1.89
N GLU A 11 9.50 -3.92 0.94
CA GLU A 11 9.38 -3.62 -0.48
C GLU A 11 8.03 -4.13 -1.02
N LEU A 12 7.65 -5.35 -0.64
CA LEU A 12 6.37 -5.95 -1.03
C LEU A 12 5.17 -5.17 -0.47
N LEU A 13 5.25 -4.69 0.78
CA LEU A 13 4.19 -3.86 1.37
C LEU A 13 4.04 -2.52 0.64
N VAL A 14 5.14 -1.87 0.25
CA VAL A 14 5.08 -0.62 -0.53
C VAL A 14 4.41 -0.88 -1.89
N ILE A 15 4.82 -1.94 -2.59
CA ILE A 15 4.25 -2.32 -3.89
C ILE A 15 2.75 -2.63 -3.75
N LEU A 16 2.36 -3.37 -2.70
CA LEU A 16 0.96 -3.70 -2.48
C LEU A 16 0.12 -2.45 -2.21
N GLY A 17 0.64 -1.51 -1.40
CA GLY A 17 0.00 -0.24 -1.11
C GLY A 17 -0.18 0.63 -2.36
N THR A 18 0.86 0.78 -3.21
CA THR A 18 0.74 1.54 -4.46
C THR A 18 -0.26 0.91 -5.43
N VAL A 19 -0.25 -0.42 -5.58
CA VAL A 19 -1.20 -1.11 -6.47
C VAL A 19 -2.64 -0.95 -5.96
N LEU A 20 -2.87 -1.07 -4.66
CA LEU A 20 -4.20 -0.83 -4.08
C LEU A 20 -4.67 0.60 -4.31
N PHE A 21 -3.78 1.58 -4.14
CA PHE A 21 -4.10 3.00 -4.32
C PHE A 21 -4.49 3.31 -5.78
N VAL A 22 -3.63 2.94 -6.73
CA VAL A 22 -3.84 3.21 -8.15
C VAL A 22 -5.00 2.39 -8.70
N GLY A 23 -5.09 1.12 -8.34
CA GLY A 23 -6.17 0.23 -8.74
C GLY A 23 -7.52 0.66 -8.18
N GLY A 24 -7.56 1.05 -6.89
CA GLY A 24 -8.76 1.60 -6.26
C GLY A 24 -9.25 2.87 -6.94
N ALA A 25 -8.34 3.83 -7.19
CA ALA A 25 -8.66 5.06 -7.91
C ALA A 25 -9.19 4.78 -9.33
N MET A 26 -8.54 3.90 -10.09
CA MET A 26 -8.99 3.48 -11.42
C MET A 26 -10.38 2.84 -11.42
N CYS A 27 -10.66 1.95 -10.45
CA CYS A 27 -11.97 1.31 -10.32
C CYS A 27 -13.08 2.32 -10.04
N HIS A 28 -12.81 3.35 -9.24
CA HIS A 28 -13.77 4.41 -8.98
C HIS A 28 -13.99 5.34 -10.18
N MET A 29 -12.92 5.72 -10.90
CA MET A 29 -13.08 6.48 -12.13
C MET A 29 -13.88 5.72 -13.19
N ARG A 30 -13.79 4.39 -13.21
CA ARG A 30 -14.61 3.53 -14.09
C ARG A 30 -16.05 3.32 -13.60
N GLY A 31 -16.42 3.85 -12.42
CA GLY A 31 -17.73 3.62 -11.82
C GLY A 31 -17.96 2.20 -11.30
N ALA A 32 -16.92 1.37 -11.24
CA ALA A 32 -17.01 0.00 -10.74
C ALA A 32 -17.07 -0.05 -9.20
N LEU A 33 -16.59 0.99 -8.53
CA LEU A 33 -16.59 1.10 -7.07
C LEU A 33 -17.28 2.39 -6.58
N PRO A 34 -18.23 2.29 -5.62
CA PRO A 34 -18.80 3.44 -4.94
C PRO A 34 -17.74 4.23 -4.16
N ALA A 35 -17.92 5.54 -4.04
CA ALA A 35 -17.02 6.43 -3.31
C ALA A 35 -16.82 6.02 -1.83
N GLU A 36 -17.82 5.37 -1.25
CA GLU A 36 -17.78 4.88 0.13
C GLU A 36 -16.67 3.84 0.37
N HIS A 37 -16.39 3.02 -0.64
CA HIS A 37 -15.32 2.02 -0.56
C HIS A 37 -13.93 2.61 -0.87
N ILE A 38 -13.86 3.74 -1.59
CA ILE A 38 -12.59 4.41 -1.93
C ILE A 38 -11.86 4.90 -0.69
N SER A 39 -12.59 5.47 0.28
CA SER A 39 -11.99 5.96 1.52
C SER A 39 -11.30 4.83 2.29
N GLY A 40 -11.96 3.67 2.42
CA GLY A 40 -11.39 2.49 3.07
C GLY A 40 -10.18 1.92 2.32
N ILE A 41 -10.26 1.82 0.99
CA ILE A 41 -9.17 1.31 0.14
C ILE A 41 -7.96 2.25 0.17
N GLY A 42 -8.19 3.57 0.12
CA GLY A 42 -7.15 4.58 0.23
C GLY A 42 -6.46 4.55 1.58
N ALA A 43 -7.22 4.44 2.68
CA ALA A 43 -6.65 4.29 4.02
C ALA A 43 -5.79 3.03 4.13
N LEU A 44 -6.28 1.89 3.62
CA LEU A 44 -5.53 0.63 3.61
C LEU A 44 -4.23 0.76 2.81
N ALA A 45 -4.30 1.36 1.63
CA ALA A 45 -3.15 1.59 0.75
C ALA A 45 -2.06 2.43 1.44
N LEU A 46 -2.46 3.49 2.15
CA LEU A 46 -1.55 4.36 2.90
C LEU A 46 -0.93 3.64 4.10
N ILE A 47 -1.67 2.77 4.78
CA ILE A 47 -1.12 1.93 5.87
C ILE A 47 -0.04 0.99 5.32
N PHE A 48 -0.31 0.29 4.23
CA PHE A 48 0.68 -0.60 3.59
C PHE A 48 1.93 0.15 3.14
N MET A 49 1.74 1.31 2.51
CA MET A 49 2.84 2.16 2.06
C MET A 49 3.65 2.73 3.24
N GLY A 50 2.99 3.18 4.30
CA GLY A 50 3.62 3.71 5.51
C GLY A 50 4.41 2.67 6.29
N VAL A 51 3.86 1.46 6.47
CA VAL A 51 4.58 0.34 7.12
C VAL A 51 5.76 -0.11 6.26
N GLY A 52 5.57 -0.22 4.95
CA GLY A 52 6.64 -0.54 4.01
C GLY A 52 7.78 0.49 4.07
N ALA A 53 7.47 1.78 3.89
CA ALA A 53 8.46 2.85 3.89
C ALA A 53 9.14 3.04 5.27
N GLY A 54 8.39 2.94 6.37
CA GLY A 54 8.92 3.09 7.73
C GLY A 54 9.88 1.96 8.11
N THR A 55 9.62 0.74 7.64
CA THR A 55 10.52 -0.40 7.89
C THR A 55 11.79 -0.34 7.03
N THR A 56 11.76 0.33 5.87
CA THR A 56 12.94 0.65 5.06
C THR A 56 13.79 1.76 5.70
N LYS A 57 13.16 2.80 6.28
CA LYS A 57 13.87 3.92 6.94
C LYS A 57 14.53 3.58 8.27
N ALA A 58 14.09 2.53 8.97
CA ALA A 58 14.71 2.06 10.21
C ALA A 58 16.15 1.50 10.04
N LYS A 59 16.75 1.64 8.87
CA LYS A 59 18.11 1.20 8.54
C LYS A 59 18.99 2.33 7.96
N GLN A 60 18.51 3.58 7.95
CA GLN A 60 19.33 4.74 7.62
C GLN A 60 20.03 5.27 8.87
#